data_AF-A0A9W9Y9L4-F1
#
_entry.id   AF-A0A9W9Y9L4-F1
#
_cell.length_a   1.000
_cell.length_b   1.000
_cell.length_c   1.000
_cell.angle_alpha   90.00
_cell.angle_beta   90.00
_cell.angle_gamma   90.00
#
_symmetry.space_group_name_H-M   'P 1'
#
loop_
_entity.id
_entity.type
_entity.pdbx_description
1 polymer ?
#
loop_
_entity_poly.entity_id
_entity_poly.type
_entity_poly.pdbx_seq_one_letter_code
_entity_poly.pdbx_strand_id
1 'polypeptide(L)'
;MAETRQKLSVLSRLGMALNRRNFPSFCLKPLQVKCFEYVLKGLDVIAVLPTGFGKSLLFQLLPDFLPVKGDKNIVLVVCPLNSIIEDQLNVLHDRGVSADVLQLVSDQQRVCESLFLSDKTESESNTDEIKLKSPNEKLLNGDVQIVFAHPEAMLSKEGRELMNSKVFKRNVVACVVDEAHCVEIW
;
A
#
# COMPACT_ATOMS: atom_id res chain seq x y z
N MET A 1 -19.80 -27.73 5.16
CA MET A 1 -19.60 -27.53 3.69
C MET A 1 -19.20 -26.10 3.32
N ALA A 2 -19.86 -25.06 3.85
CA ALA A 2 -19.51 -23.66 3.53
C ALA A 2 -18.10 -23.26 4.01
N GLU A 3 -17.71 -23.65 5.22
CA GLU A 3 -16.39 -23.35 5.80
C GLU A 3 -15.22 -23.96 4.99
N THR A 4 -15.40 -25.19 4.51
CA THR A 4 -14.41 -25.89 3.67
C THR A 4 -14.21 -25.19 2.33
N ARG A 5 -15.30 -24.77 1.67
CA ARG A 5 -15.24 -24.01 0.41
C ARG A 5 -14.55 -22.66 0.59
N GLN A 6 -14.81 -22.00 1.71
CA GLN A 6 -14.17 -20.72 2.03
C GLN A 6 -12.67 -20.88 2.26
N LYS A 7 -12.23 -21.86 3.04
CA LYS A 7 -10.81 -22.17 3.23
C LYS A 7 -10.10 -22.46 1.92
N LEU A 8 -10.72 -23.26 1.04
CA LEU A 8 -10.22 -23.51 -0.32
C LEU A 8 -10.08 -22.21 -1.12
N SER A 9 -11.05 -21.30 -1.05
CA SER A 9 -11.00 -20.02 -1.76
C SER A 9 -9.88 -19.09 -1.28
N VAL A 10 -9.58 -19.11 0.02
CA VAL A 10 -8.49 -18.32 0.61
C VAL A 10 -7.15 -18.90 0.17
N LEU A 11 -6.96 -20.21 0.29
CA LEU A 11 -5.72 -20.88 -0.09
C LEU A 11 -5.44 -20.75 -1.60
N SER A 12 -6.46 -20.86 -2.46
CA SER A 12 -6.28 -20.69 -3.90
C SER A 12 -5.85 -19.25 -4.25
N ARG A 13 -6.48 -18.24 -3.63
CA ARG A 13 -6.13 -16.83 -3.84
C ARG A 13 -4.74 -16.51 -3.33
N LEU A 14 -4.36 -17.03 -2.17
CA LEU A 14 -3.02 -16.86 -1.61
C LEU A 14 -1.96 -17.52 -2.50
N GLY A 15 -2.22 -18.74 -2.98
CA GLY A 15 -1.33 -19.41 -3.92
C GLY A 15 -1.12 -18.61 -5.20
N MET A 16 -2.20 -18.06 -5.77
CA MET A 16 -2.12 -17.19 -6.95
C MET A 16 -1.34 -15.90 -6.67
N ALA A 17 -1.62 -15.23 -5.55
CA ALA A 17 -0.95 -13.99 -5.16
C ALA A 17 0.56 -14.19 -4.93
N LEU A 18 0.94 -15.26 -4.23
CA LEU A 18 2.34 -15.60 -3.99
C LEU A 18 3.08 -15.92 -5.29
N ASN A 19 2.47 -16.74 -6.17
CA ASN A 19 3.07 -17.11 -7.45
C ASN A 19 3.26 -15.91 -8.38
N ARG A 20 2.30 -14.98 -8.43
CA ARG A 20 2.39 -13.77 -9.27
C ARG A 20 3.53 -12.84 -8.87
N ARG A 21 3.86 -12.81 -7.58
CA ARG A 21 4.85 -11.88 -7.01
C ARG A 21 6.21 -12.50 -6.76
N ASN A 22 6.44 -13.67 -7.34
CA ASN A 22 7.68 -14.41 -7.24
C ASN A 22 8.15 -14.58 -5.78
N PHE A 23 7.21 -14.72 -4.84
CA PHE A 23 7.58 -15.04 -3.46
C PHE A 23 8.22 -16.43 -3.46
N PRO A 24 9.33 -16.63 -2.74
CA PRO A 24 9.85 -17.97 -2.54
C PRO A 24 8.76 -18.84 -1.92
N SER A 25 8.87 -20.16 -2.07
CA SER A 25 7.97 -21.12 -1.40
C SER A 25 7.95 -20.83 0.10
N PHE A 26 6.92 -20.11 0.54
CA PHE A 26 6.79 -19.55 1.87
C PHE A 26 5.55 -20.15 2.52
N CYS A 27 5.73 -20.74 3.70
CA CYS A 27 4.60 -21.19 4.51
C CYS A 27 4.05 -20.00 5.30
N LEU A 28 2.88 -19.50 4.88
CA LEU A 28 2.16 -18.50 5.65
C LEU A 28 1.88 -19.01 7.06
N LYS A 29 2.14 -18.15 8.05
CA LYS A 29 1.92 -18.48 9.45
C LYS A 29 0.40 -18.56 9.73
N PRO A 30 -0.06 -19.39 10.68
CA PRO A 30 -1.49 -19.58 10.92
C PRO A 30 -2.27 -18.28 11.17
N LEU A 31 -1.67 -17.32 11.89
CA LEU A 31 -2.30 -16.02 12.15
C LEU A 31 -2.37 -15.12 10.91
N GLN A 32 -1.40 -15.22 9.98
CA GLN A 32 -1.48 -14.50 8.70
C GLN A 32 -2.64 -15.04 7.85
N VAL A 33 -2.78 -16.37 7.79
CA VAL A 33 -3.91 -17.02 7.08
C VAL A 33 -5.24 -16.56 7.67
N LYS A 34 -5.38 -16.52 9.00
CA LYS A 34 -6.58 -15.99 9.66
C LYS A 34 -6.88 -14.53 9.27
N CYS A 35 -5.86 -13.67 9.17
CA CYS A 35 -6.06 -12.29 8.72
C CYS A 35 -6.67 -12.26 7.31
N PHE A 36 -6.13 -13.04 6.38
CA PHE A 36 -6.68 -13.16 5.02
C PHE A 36 -8.10 -13.75 4.99
N GLU A 37 -8.40 -14.74 5.84
CA GLU A 37 -9.74 -15.29 5.97
C GLU A 37 -10.76 -14.22 6.40
N TYR A 38 -10.41 -13.37 7.37
CA TYR A 38 -11.29 -12.30 7.84
C TYR A 38 -11.41 -11.17 6.82
N VAL A 39 -10.30 -10.74 6.21
CA VAL A 39 -10.32 -9.71 5.16
C VAL A 39 -11.15 -10.16 3.95
N LEU A 40 -11.07 -11.42 3.52
CA LEU A 40 -11.89 -11.94 2.43
C LEU A 40 -13.39 -11.99 2.77
N LYS A 41 -13.73 -12.07 4.07
CA LYS A 41 -15.12 -11.96 4.55
C LYS A 41 -15.63 -10.51 4.57
N GLY A 42 -14.79 -9.53 4.24
CA GLY A 42 -15.11 -8.11 4.37
C GLY A 42 -15.15 -7.64 5.83
N LEU A 43 -14.43 -8.32 6.72
CA LEU A 43 -14.33 -7.93 8.13
C LEU A 43 -13.06 -7.13 8.37
N ASP A 44 -13.15 -6.13 9.25
CA ASP A 44 -12.00 -5.38 9.74
C ASP A 44 -11.12 -6.26 10.65
N VAL A 45 -9.80 -6.06 10.57
CA VAL A 45 -8.82 -6.89 11.29
C VAL A 45 -7.82 -6.01 12.02
N ILE A 46 -7.70 -6.24 13.33
CA ILE A 46 -6.59 -5.74 14.14
C ILE A 46 -5.57 -6.87 14.28
N ALA A 47 -4.46 -6.78 13.55
CA ALA A 47 -3.41 -7.78 13.51
C ALA A 47 -2.32 -7.51 14.56
N VAL A 48 -2.51 -7.98 15.79
CA VAL A 48 -1.48 -7.90 16.86
C VAL A 48 -0.49 -9.05 16.69
N LEU A 49 0.59 -8.80 15.93
CA LEU A 49 1.63 -9.79 15.61
C LEU A 49 3.02 -9.27 16.03
N PRO A 50 3.92 -10.13 16.53
CA PRO A 50 5.25 -9.69 16.98
C PRO A 50 6.10 -9.16 15.82
N THR A 51 7.17 -8.44 16.14
CA THR A 51 8.18 -8.00 15.16
C THR A 51 8.82 -9.21 14.47
N GLY A 52 9.13 -9.11 13.18
CA GLY A 52 9.63 -10.24 12.38
C GLY A 52 8.58 -11.31 12.06
N PHE A 53 7.31 -11.16 12.49
CA PHE A 53 6.27 -12.12 12.14
C PHE A 53 5.92 -12.10 10.64
N GLY A 54 6.28 -11.02 9.94
CA GLY A 54 5.95 -10.78 8.54
C GLY A 54 4.62 -10.04 8.38
N LYS A 55 4.40 -8.98 9.16
CA LYS A 55 3.17 -8.15 9.09
C LYS A 55 2.99 -7.52 7.72
N SER A 56 4.08 -7.03 7.12
CA SER A 56 4.03 -6.36 5.82
C SER A 56 3.52 -7.26 4.70
N LEU A 57 3.79 -8.57 4.79
CA LEU A 57 3.30 -9.55 3.81
C LEU A 57 1.78 -9.52 3.68
N LEU A 58 1.05 -9.17 4.76
CA LEU A 58 -0.40 -9.08 4.73
C LEU A 58 -0.84 -8.07 3.67
N PHE A 59 -0.39 -6.82 3.77
CA PHE A 59 -0.80 -5.77 2.83
C PHE A 59 -0.15 -5.89 1.46
N GLN A 60 1.07 -6.44 1.37
CA GLN A 60 1.77 -6.66 0.10
C GLN A 60 1.03 -7.63 -0.83
N LEU A 61 0.31 -8.62 -0.26
CA LEU A 61 -0.46 -9.60 -1.03
C LEU A 61 -1.89 -9.16 -1.32
N LEU A 62 -2.43 -8.17 -0.59
CA LEU A 62 -3.83 -7.74 -0.74
C LEU A 62 -4.23 -7.37 -2.18
N PRO A 63 -3.42 -6.68 -3.00
CA PRO A 63 -3.82 -6.31 -4.35
C PRO A 63 -4.18 -7.51 -5.23
N ASP A 64 -3.48 -8.63 -5.10
CA ASP A 64 -3.77 -9.86 -5.86
C ASP A 64 -4.70 -10.83 -5.12
N PHE A 65 -4.74 -10.75 -3.80
CA PHE A 65 -5.56 -11.63 -2.99
C PHE A 65 -7.05 -11.24 -3.05
N LEU A 66 -7.37 -9.95 -2.99
CA LEU A 66 -8.75 -9.46 -2.94
C LEU A 66 -9.45 -9.56 -4.31
N PRO A 67 -10.77 -9.80 -4.33
CA PRO A 67 -11.54 -9.74 -5.58
C PRO A 67 -11.44 -8.35 -6.21
N VAL A 68 -11.32 -8.30 -7.54
CA VAL A 68 -11.27 -7.03 -8.25
C VAL A 68 -12.62 -6.32 -8.14
N LYS A 69 -12.63 -5.13 -7.53
CA LYS A 69 -13.85 -4.31 -7.36
C LYS A 69 -14.16 -3.46 -8.59
N GLY A 70 -13.12 -2.97 -9.26
CA GLY A 70 -13.20 -2.10 -10.42
C GLY A 70 -12.38 -2.66 -11.58
N ASP A 71 -11.42 -1.88 -12.05
CA ASP A 71 -10.49 -2.29 -13.11
C ASP A 71 -9.20 -2.89 -12.53
N LYS A 72 -8.84 -2.45 -11.32
CA LYS A 72 -7.66 -2.86 -10.56
C LYS A 72 -7.90 -2.68 -9.06
N ASN A 73 -7.04 -3.31 -8.27
CA ASN A 73 -7.05 -3.19 -6.82
C ASN A 73 -5.97 -2.22 -6.36
N ILE A 74 -6.40 -1.19 -5.64
CA ILE A 74 -5.53 -0.24 -4.92
C ILE A 74 -5.67 -0.53 -3.42
N VAL A 75 -4.54 -0.67 -2.75
CA VAL A 75 -4.44 -0.81 -1.30
C VAL A 75 -3.77 0.43 -0.74
N LEU A 76 -4.42 1.08 0.21
CA LEU A 76 -3.85 2.24 0.89
C LEU A 76 -3.12 1.76 2.14
N VAL A 77 -1.90 2.24 2.35
CA VAL A 77 -1.10 1.94 3.54
C VAL A 77 -0.73 3.25 4.20
N VAL A 78 -1.36 3.54 5.34
CA VAL A 78 -1.03 4.69 6.17
C VAL A 78 0.11 4.28 7.10
N CYS A 79 1.26 4.94 6.99
CA CYS A 79 2.45 4.62 7.78
C CYS A 79 3.11 5.93 8.25
N PRO A 80 3.49 6.04 9.54
CA PRO A 80 4.10 7.26 10.06
C PRO A 80 5.60 7.42 9.76
N LEU A 81 6.30 6.35 9.33
CA LEU A 81 7.77 6.34 9.26
C LEU A 81 8.31 6.23 7.82
N ASN A 82 8.96 7.30 7.36
CA ASN A 82 9.62 7.38 6.04
C ASN A 82 10.60 6.24 5.75
N SER A 83 11.49 5.93 6.69
CA SER A 83 12.52 4.89 6.49
C SER A 83 11.91 3.51 6.25
N ILE A 84 10.78 3.21 6.90
CA ILE A 84 10.06 1.95 6.69
C ILE A 84 9.39 1.94 5.32
N ILE A 85 8.80 3.07 4.90
CA ILE A 85 8.16 3.19 3.58
C ILE A 85 9.17 2.93 2.46
N GLU A 86 10.37 3.52 2.53
CA GLU A 86 11.43 3.31 1.53
C GLU A 86 11.82 1.84 1.40
N ASP A 87 12.08 1.16 2.52
CA ASP A 87 12.37 -0.28 2.54
C ASP A 87 11.23 -1.11 1.94
N GLN A 88 9.97 -0.75 2.23
CA GLN A 88 8.82 -1.45 1.66
C GLN A 88 8.68 -1.24 0.15
N LEU A 89 8.96 -0.03 -0.36
CA LEU A 89 8.89 0.26 -1.79
C LEU A 89 9.92 -0.53 -2.59
N ASN A 90 11.16 -0.59 -2.10
CA ASN A 90 12.21 -1.40 -2.74
C ASN A 90 11.79 -2.86 -2.83
N VAL A 91 11.30 -3.44 -1.73
CA VAL A 91 10.80 -4.81 -1.68
C VAL A 91 9.62 -5.04 -2.64
N LEU A 92 8.73 -4.06 -2.80
CA LEU A 92 7.58 -4.15 -3.70
C LEU A 92 7.98 -4.05 -5.16
N HIS A 93 8.90 -3.14 -5.48
CA HIS A 93 9.46 -2.97 -6.82
C HIS A 93 10.18 -4.23 -7.29
N ASP A 94 11.02 -4.83 -6.44
CA ASP A 94 11.72 -6.09 -6.72
C ASP A 94 10.76 -7.27 -6.98
N ARG A 95 9.53 -7.16 -6.50
CA ARG A 95 8.46 -8.15 -6.68
C ARG A 95 7.47 -7.78 -7.79
N GLY A 96 7.76 -6.73 -8.55
CA GLY A 96 6.92 -6.23 -9.64
C GLY A 96 5.56 -5.68 -9.18
N VAL A 97 5.41 -5.31 -7.90
CA VAL A 97 4.22 -4.63 -7.39
C VAL A 97 4.40 -3.13 -7.59
N SER A 98 3.53 -2.51 -8.39
CA SER A 98 3.56 -1.04 -8.58
C SER A 98 3.12 -0.37 -7.28
N ALA A 99 3.99 0.44 -6.69
CA ALA A 99 3.72 1.17 -5.46
C ALA A 99 4.26 2.60 -5.53
N ASP A 100 3.60 3.53 -4.87
CA ASP A 100 4.01 4.94 -4.82
C ASP A 100 3.62 5.55 -3.46
N VAL A 101 4.13 6.75 -3.17
CA VAL A 101 3.90 7.47 -1.91
C VAL A 101 3.15 8.76 -2.17
N LEU A 102 2.08 8.99 -1.42
CA LEU A 102 1.48 10.31 -1.28
C LEU A 102 2.24 11.09 -0.18
N GLN A 103 3.00 12.10 -0.60
CA GLN A 103 3.79 12.95 0.28
C GLN A 103 3.20 14.37 0.36
N LEU A 104 3.23 14.95 1.57
CA LEU A 104 3.07 16.39 1.76
C LEU A 104 4.39 17.07 1.43
N VAL A 105 4.37 18.02 0.51
CA VAL A 105 5.52 18.89 0.29
C VAL A 105 5.33 20.15 1.13
N SER A 106 5.58 20.02 2.43
CA SER A 106 5.79 21.15 3.33
C SER A 106 6.69 20.71 4.48
N ASP A 107 7.89 21.26 4.48
CA ASP A 107 8.95 21.23 5.48
C ASP A 107 9.79 19.95 5.66
N GLN A 108 11.01 20.05 5.10
CA GLN A 108 12.22 19.30 5.40
C GLN A 108 12.16 17.77 5.33
N GLN A 109 12.46 17.22 4.15
CA GLN A 109 13.65 16.36 3.99
C GLN A 109 13.87 16.04 2.49
N ARG A 110 14.99 16.51 1.94
CA ARG A 110 15.51 16.22 0.59
C ARG A 110 15.95 14.75 0.38
N VAL A 111 15.40 13.78 1.10
CA VAL A 111 15.99 12.43 1.21
C VAL A 111 15.47 11.45 0.14
N CYS A 112 14.15 11.38 -0.08
CA CYS A 112 13.62 10.44 -1.08
C CYS A 112 13.89 10.87 -2.54
N GLU A 113 14.11 12.16 -2.78
CA GLU A 113 14.23 12.73 -4.13
C GLU A 113 15.45 12.19 -4.90
N SER A 114 16.50 11.79 -4.19
CA SER A 114 17.71 11.21 -4.80
C SER A 114 17.53 9.80 -5.38
N LEU A 115 16.49 9.06 -4.98
CA LEU A 115 16.35 7.63 -5.31
C LEU A 115 15.33 7.36 -6.43
N PHE A 116 14.34 8.23 -6.62
CA PHE A 116 13.33 8.09 -7.69
C PHE A 116 13.72 8.75 -9.03
N LEU A 117 14.87 9.44 -9.08
CA LEU A 117 15.38 10.14 -10.27
C LEU A 117 16.37 9.31 -11.11
N SER A 118 16.34 7.98 -11.03
CA SER A 118 17.18 7.14 -11.89
C SER A 118 16.72 7.06 -13.35
N ASP A 119 15.62 7.70 -13.73
CA ASP A 119 15.22 7.87 -15.13
C ASP A 119 14.52 9.23 -15.37
N LYS A 120 15.31 10.28 -15.58
CA LYS A 120 15.21 11.20 -16.73
C LYS A 120 16.10 12.43 -16.57
N THR A 121 16.80 12.70 -17.66
CA THR A 121 17.61 13.85 -18.02
C THR A 121 16.94 15.22 -17.80
N GLU A 122 17.78 16.16 -17.37
CA GLU A 122 17.83 17.60 -17.69
C GLU A 122 16.99 18.63 -16.89
N SER A 123 17.77 19.49 -16.21
CA SER A 123 17.77 20.96 -16.27
C SER A 123 16.81 21.81 -15.42
N GLU A 124 17.45 22.49 -14.46
CA GLU A 124 17.32 23.91 -14.06
C GLU A 124 15.99 24.47 -13.52
N SER A 125 16.00 24.95 -12.27
CA SER A 125 16.20 26.38 -11.91
C SER A 125 15.63 26.70 -10.52
N ASN A 126 16.43 27.42 -9.73
CA ASN A 126 16.06 27.97 -8.42
C ASN A 126 14.92 29.00 -8.56
N THR A 127 13.80 28.78 -7.84
CA THR A 127 12.97 29.86 -7.27
C THR A 127 12.18 29.31 -6.08
N ASP A 128 12.26 30.02 -4.95
CA ASP A 128 11.58 29.75 -3.69
C ASP A 128 10.05 29.97 -3.82
N GLU A 129 9.36 29.02 -4.44
CA GLU A 129 7.90 28.91 -4.40
C GLU A 129 7.52 27.49 -3.98
N ILE A 130 6.59 27.39 -3.02
CA ILE A 130 5.97 26.13 -2.57
C ILE A 130 5.21 25.55 -3.76
N LYS A 131 5.90 24.77 -4.60
CA LYS A 131 5.33 24.04 -5.72
C LYS A 131 5.05 22.62 -5.24
N LEU A 132 3.76 22.34 -5.05
CA LEU A 132 3.21 20.99 -4.93
C LEU A 132 3.85 20.13 -6.05
N LYS A 133 4.52 19.02 -5.72
CA LYS A 133 4.55 17.93 -6.69
C LYS A 133 3.11 17.45 -6.76
N SER A 134 2.42 17.82 -7.84
CA SER A 134 1.16 17.17 -8.19
C SER A 134 1.37 15.67 -8.03
N PRO A 135 0.42 14.93 -7.43
CA PRO A 135 0.50 13.48 -7.34
C PRO A 135 0.98 12.93 -8.68
N ASN A 136 2.00 12.05 -8.67
CA ASN A 136 2.55 11.49 -9.90
C ASN A 136 1.40 11.06 -10.83
N GLU A 137 1.51 11.28 -12.14
CA GLU A 137 0.42 10.93 -13.08
C GLU A 137 -0.03 9.47 -12.93
N LYS A 138 0.90 8.57 -12.56
CA LYS A 138 0.62 7.19 -12.18
C LYS A 138 -0.38 7.08 -11.04
N LEU A 139 -0.23 7.89 -9.99
CA LEU A 139 -1.15 7.91 -8.85
C LEU A 139 -2.53 8.42 -9.28
N LEU A 140 -2.60 9.50 -10.06
CA LEU A 140 -3.88 10.06 -10.56
C LEU A 140 -4.64 9.09 -11.47
N ASN A 141 -3.93 8.38 -12.34
CA ASN A 141 -4.47 7.33 -13.22
C ASN A 141 -4.74 6.02 -12.47
N GLY A 142 -4.28 5.93 -11.21
CA GLY A 142 -4.36 4.75 -10.36
C GLY A 142 -3.49 3.59 -10.83
N ASP A 143 -2.45 3.81 -11.63
CA ASP A 143 -1.51 2.81 -12.18
C ASP A 143 -0.54 2.27 -11.12
N VAL A 144 -1.07 2.11 -9.91
CA VAL A 144 -0.41 1.65 -8.71
C VAL A 144 -1.33 0.65 -8.02
N GLN A 145 -0.73 -0.28 -7.30
CA GLN A 145 -1.44 -1.33 -6.56
C GLN A 145 -1.40 -1.05 -5.07
N ILE A 146 -0.35 -0.39 -4.60
CA ILE A 146 -0.18 0.02 -3.21
C ILE A 146 0.17 1.51 -3.18
N VAL A 147 -0.51 2.26 -2.33
CA VAL A 147 -0.23 3.68 -2.09
C VAL A 147 0.13 3.84 -0.63
N PHE A 148 1.38 4.20 -0.36
CA PHE A 148 1.79 4.60 0.97
C PHE A 148 1.41 6.07 1.19
N ALA A 149 1.02 6.42 2.40
CA ALA A 149 0.78 7.81 2.75
C ALA A 149 1.07 8.04 4.23
N HIS A 150 1.57 9.23 4.54
CA HIS A 150 1.59 9.70 5.92
C HIS A 150 0.16 10.07 6.35
N PRO A 151 -0.20 9.93 7.64
CA PRO A 151 -1.50 10.35 8.14
C PRO A 151 -1.85 11.79 7.75
N GLU A 152 -0.89 12.71 7.85
CA GLU A 152 -1.05 14.11 7.50
C GLU A 152 -1.33 14.28 6.00
N ALA A 153 -0.65 13.50 5.15
CA ALA A 153 -0.78 13.60 3.70
C ALA A 153 -2.14 13.13 3.20
N MET A 154 -2.71 12.12 3.87
CA MET A 154 -4.10 11.70 3.62
C MET A 154 -5.12 12.78 4.00
N LEU A 155 -4.85 13.56 5.05
CA LEU A 155 -5.74 14.60 5.56
C LEU A 155 -5.63 15.93 4.79
N SER A 156 -4.58 16.10 4.00
CA SER A 156 -4.37 17.27 3.14
C SER A 156 -5.53 17.46 2.15
N LYS A 157 -5.61 18.65 1.53
CA LYS A 157 -6.62 18.91 0.49
C LYS A 157 -6.42 17.98 -0.70
N GLU A 158 -5.19 17.81 -1.14
CA GLU A 158 -4.77 16.98 -2.27
C GLU A 158 -5.03 15.50 -1.99
N GLY A 159 -4.70 15.02 -0.79
CA GLY A 159 -5.02 13.66 -0.36
C GLY A 159 -6.53 13.41 -0.38
N ARG A 160 -7.33 14.35 0.13
CA ARG A 160 -8.79 14.26 0.09
C ARG A 160 -9.35 14.33 -1.34
N GLU A 161 -8.77 15.13 -2.22
CA GLU A 161 -9.17 15.20 -3.64
C GLU A 161 -8.85 13.89 -4.38
N LEU A 162 -7.65 13.34 -4.17
CA LEU A 162 -7.24 12.05 -4.72
C LEU A 162 -8.19 10.93 -4.27
N MET A 163 -8.46 10.87 -2.96
CA MET A 163 -9.40 9.90 -2.37
C MET A 163 -10.83 10.10 -2.88
N ASN A 164 -11.20 11.34 -3.21
CA ASN A 164 -12.51 11.64 -3.77
C ASN A 164 -12.63 11.38 -5.28
N SER A 165 -11.51 11.14 -5.97
CA SER A 165 -11.48 10.86 -7.41
C SER A 165 -12.28 9.59 -7.75
N LYS A 166 -12.81 9.56 -8.97
CA LYS A 166 -13.55 8.39 -9.49
C LYS A 166 -12.67 7.14 -9.51
N VAL A 167 -11.38 7.31 -9.80
CA VAL A 167 -10.40 6.22 -9.87
C VAL A 167 -10.23 5.55 -8.51
N PHE A 168 -9.99 6.32 -7.45
CA PHE A 168 -9.79 5.76 -6.11
C PHE A 168 -11.08 5.19 -5.54
N LYS A 169 -12.22 5.87 -5.68
CA LYS A 169 -13.51 5.34 -5.21
C LYS A 169 -13.86 3.98 -5.82
N ARG A 170 -13.49 3.76 -7.08
CA ARG A 170 -13.74 2.52 -7.83
C ARG A 170 -12.75 1.41 -7.47
N ASN A 171 -11.47 1.74 -7.30
CA ASN A 171 -10.38 0.76 -7.25
C ASN A 171 -9.80 0.51 -5.86
N VAL A 172 -10.03 1.37 -4.86
CA VAL A 172 -9.58 1.10 -3.48
C VAL A 172 -10.37 -0.05 -2.88
N VAL A 173 -9.66 -1.09 -2.47
CA VAL A 173 -10.23 -2.33 -1.90
C VAL A 173 -9.88 -2.55 -0.43
N ALA A 174 -8.82 -1.92 0.07
CA ALA A 174 -8.43 -2.00 1.47
C ALA A 174 -7.66 -0.74 1.91
N CYS A 175 -7.80 -0.42 3.19
CA CYS A 175 -6.97 0.55 3.90
C CYS A 175 -6.26 -0.17 5.04
N VAL A 176 -4.95 0.05 5.16
CA VAL A 176 -4.08 -0.56 6.15
C VAL A 176 -3.45 0.56 6.95
N VAL A 177 -3.56 0.50 8.27
CA VAL A 177 -2.89 1.44 9.17
C VAL A 177 -1.74 0.68 9.81
N ASP A 178 -0.51 1.02 9.41
CA ASP A 178 0.69 0.51 10.04
C ASP A 178 0.99 1.31 11.30
N GLU A 179 1.63 0.66 12.28
CA GLU A 179 1.83 1.21 13.62
C GLU A 179 0.55 1.79 14.24
N ALA A 180 -0.56 1.05 14.13
CA ALA A 180 -1.87 1.46 14.65
C ALA A 180 -1.89 1.78 16.17
N HIS A 181 -0.86 1.37 16.91
CA HIS A 181 -0.66 1.77 18.30
C HIS A 181 -0.38 3.27 18.49
N CYS A 182 0.00 3.99 17.42
CA CYS A 182 0.16 5.45 17.41
C CYS A 182 -1.19 6.19 17.35
N VAL A 183 -2.30 5.48 17.10
CA VAL A 183 -3.64 6.08 17.15
C VAL A 183 -4.04 6.23 18.61
N GLU A 184 -3.96 7.45 19.14
CA GLU A 184 -4.48 7.76 20.46
C GLU A 184 -6.01 7.73 20.44
N ILE A 185 -6.58 6.81 21.21
CA ILE A 185 -8.01 6.78 21.50
C ILE A 185 -8.18 7.48 22.85
N TRP A 186 -8.58 8.75 22.80
CA TRP A 186 -8.98 9.52 23.99
C TRP A 186 -10.47 9.29 24.29
#